data_AF-A0A6A3AI84-F1
#
_entry.id   AF-A0A6A3AI84-F1
#
_cell.length_a   1.000
_cell.length_b   1.000
_cell.length_c   1.000
_cell.angle_alpha   90.00
_cell.angle_beta   90.00
_cell.angle_gamma   90.00
#
_symmetry.space_group_name_H-M   'P 1'
#
loop_
_entity.id
_entity.type
_entity.pdbx_description
1 polymer ?
#
loop_
_entity_poly.entity_id
_entity_poly.type
_entity_poly.pdbx_seq_one_letter_code
_entity_poly.pdbx_strand_id
1 'polypeptide(L)' 'MERFVVNAELLNHPVFVGLLNKSAQEYGYDQKGVLHIPCHVLVFQRVMEALRLGDESRDPQDLLRFLSDDCFIVGEEE' A
#
# COMPACT_ATOMS: atom_id res chain seq x y z
N MET A 1 -14.82 -0.04 -10.71
CA MET A 1 -14.42 0.93 -9.68
C MET A 1 -14.73 0.31 -8.33
N GLU A 2 -13.73 -0.27 -7.69
CA GLU A 2 -13.87 -0.88 -6.38
C GLU A 2 -13.52 0.14 -5.30
N ARG A 3 -14.28 0.14 -4.21
CA ARG A 3 -14.03 1.02 -3.05
C ARG A 3 -13.74 0.13 -1.85
N PHE A 4 -12.55 0.28 -1.29
CA PHE A 4 -12.17 -0.39 -0.06
C PHE A 4 -12.41 0.54 1.12
N VAL A 5 -13.21 0.09 2.09
CA VAL A 5 -13.37 0.79 3.35
C VAL A 5 -12.29 0.27 4.30
N VAL A 6 -11.38 1.15 4.68
CA VAL A 6 -10.28 0.83 5.60
C VAL A 6 -10.41 1.72 6.83
N ASN A 7 -10.02 1.21 7.99
CA ASN A 7 -9.99 2.01 9.19
C ASN A 7 -8.85 3.04 9.08
N ALA A 8 -9.10 4.30 9.46
CA ALA A 8 -8.12 5.37 9.38
C ALA A 8 -6.86 5.08 10.24
N GLU A 9 -6.99 4.25 11.26
CA GLU A 9 -5.87 3.78 12.08
C GLU A 9 -4.80 3.06 11.25
N LEU A 10 -5.18 2.43 10.12
CA LEU A 10 -4.24 1.77 9.21
C LEU A 10 -3.25 2.74 8.56
N LEU A 11 -3.63 4.03 8.43
CA LEU A 11 -2.75 5.06 7.89
C LEU A 11 -1.54 5.32 8.79
N ASN A 12 -1.63 4.98 10.08
CA ASN A 12 -0.50 5.08 11.01
C ASN A 12 0.49 3.91 10.89
N HIS A 13 0.14 2.84 10.15
CA HIS A 13 1.11 1.77 9.95
C HIS A 13 2.30 2.25 9.11
N PRO A 14 3.52 1.80 9.43
CA PRO A 14 4.73 2.21 8.72
C PRO A 14 4.68 1.94 7.21
N VAL A 15 3.97 0.89 6.78
CA VAL A 15 3.72 0.59 5.36
C VAL A 15 2.95 1.73 4.69
N PHE A 16 1.85 2.17 5.29
CA PHE A 16 1.03 3.26 4.77
C PHE A 16 1.78 4.59 4.84
N VAL A 17 2.53 4.84 5.90
CA VAL A 17 3.38 6.04 6.01
C VAL A 17 4.39 6.11 4.86
N GLY A 18 5.01 4.98 4.49
CA GLY A 18 5.90 4.92 3.33
C GLY A 18 5.20 5.26 2.01
N LEU A 19 3.98 4.75 1.82
CA LEU A 19 3.15 5.07 0.65
C LEU A 19 2.73 6.55 0.61
N LEU A 20 2.33 7.10 1.76
CA LEU A 20 1.98 8.51 1.90
C LEU A 20 3.17 9.41 1.58
N ASN A 21 4.38 9.04 2.04
CA ASN A 21 5.58 9.80 1.76
C ASN A 21 5.93 9.79 0.26
N LYS A 22 5.84 8.63 -0.40
CA LYS A 22 5.96 8.54 -1.87
C LYS A 22 4.92 9.39 -2.59
N SER A 23 3.67 9.33 -2.13
CA SER A 23 2.58 10.13 -2.68
C SER A 23 2.87 11.62 -2.59
N ALA A 24 3.35 12.07 -1.43
CA ALA A 24 3.72 13.46 -1.21
C ALA A 24 4.94 13.89 -2.04
N GLN A 25 5.87 12.98 -2.32
CA GLN A 25 7.02 13.25 -3.18
C GLN A 25 6.64 13.39 -4.65
N GLU A 26 5.74 12.54 -5.15
CA GLU A 26 5.24 12.55 -6.53
C GLU A 26 4.25 13.68 -6.79
N TYR A 27 3.24 13.81 -5.92
CA TYR A 27 2.10 14.68 -6.14
C TYR A 27 2.10 15.95 -5.29
N GLY A 28 3.01 16.08 -4.32
CA GLY A 28 3.03 17.18 -3.37
C GLY A 28 1.93 17.07 -2.30
N TYR A 29 1.98 18.00 -1.33
CA TYR A 29 0.98 18.10 -0.27
C TYR A 29 -0.21 19.00 -0.62
N ASP A 30 -0.19 19.72 -1.76
CA ASP A 30 -1.29 20.59 -2.21
C ASP A 30 -2.42 19.81 -2.91
N GLN A 31 -2.54 18.50 -2.65
CA GLN A 31 -3.64 17.68 -3.16
C GLN A 31 -4.95 18.16 -2.54
N LYS A 32 -5.81 18.79 -3.36
CA LYS A 32 -7.13 19.26 -2.91
C LYS A 32 -8.18 18.18 -3.09
N GLY A 33 -8.79 17.75 -2.00
CA GLY A 33 -9.89 16.79 -1.98
C GLY A 33 -9.42 15.38 -1.66
N VAL A 34 -9.23 14.55 -2.68
CA VAL A 34 -8.87 13.14 -2.52
C VAL A 34 -7.36 12.94 -2.50
N LEU A 35 -6.89 12.08 -1.61
CA LEU A 35 -5.49 11.66 -1.54
C LEU A 35 -5.21 10.66 -2.66
N HIS A 36 -4.27 10.98 -3.55
CA HIS A 36 -3.80 10.02 -4.56
C HIS A 36 -2.57 9.29 -4.04
N ILE A 37 -2.66 7.95 -4.00
CA ILE A 37 -1.56 7.09 -3.60
C ILE A 37 -1.07 6.32 -4.84
N PRO A 38 0.23 6.42 -5.21
CA PRO A 38 0.80 5.64 -6.30
C PRO A 38 1.01 4.21 -5.80
N CYS A 39 -0.04 3.40 -5.85
CA CYS A 39 -0.03 2.02 -5.37
C CYS A 39 -1.01 1.18 -6.19
N HIS A 40 -0.56 0.01 -6.63
CA HIS A 40 -1.42 -0.92 -7.37
C HIS A 40 -2.44 -1.60 -6.43
N VAL A 41 -3.67 -1.76 -6.91
CA VAL A 41 -4.80 -2.26 -6.09
C VAL A 41 -4.53 -3.64 -5.49
N LEU A 42 -3.83 -4.52 -6.22
CA LEU A 42 -3.47 -5.87 -5.76
C LEU A 42 -2.50 -5.83 -4.58
N VAL A 43 -1.55 -4.89 -4.57
CA VAL A 43 -0.59 -4.79 -3.47
C VAL A 43 -1.26 -4.19 -2.25
N PHE A 44 -2.12 -3.18 -2.44
CA PHE A 44 -2.97 -2.66 -1.38
C PHE A 44 -3.81 -3.76 -0.73
N GLN A 45 -4.39 -4.65 -1.54
CA GLN A 45 -5.18 -5.78 -1.05
C GLN A 45 -4.33 -6.78 -0.25
N ARG A 46 -3.12 -7.14 -0.71
CA ARG A 46 -2.21 -8.01 0.07
C ARG A 46 -1.79 -7.36 1.40
N VAL A 47 -1.53 -6.06 1.40
CA VAL A 47 -1.17 -5.32 2.62
C VAL A 47 -2.34 -5.37 3.61
N MET A 48 -3.56 -5.12 3.14
CA MET A 48 -4.77 -5.20 3.95
C MET A 48 -5.00 -6.61 4.51
N GLU A 49 -4.72 -7.65 3.73
CA GLU A 49 -4.83 -9.04 4.15
C GLU A 49 -3.78 -9.41 5.20
N ALA A 50 -2.52 -9.00 5.01
CA ALA A 50 -1.45 -9.20 5.99
C ALA A 50 -1.76 -8.51 7.33
N LEU A 51 -2.24 -7.26 7.28
CA LEU A 51 -2.66 -6.51 8.48
C LEU A 51 -3.87 -7.15 9.18
N ARG A 52 -4.78 -7.77 8.42
CA ARG A 52 -5.93 -8.51 8.98
C ARG A 52 -5.54 -9.82 9.64
N LEU A 53 -4.56 -10.53 9.07
CA LEU A 53 -4.07 -11.80 9.60
C LEU A 53 -3.20 -11.61 10.86
N GLY A 54 -2.86 -10.37 11.23
CA GLY A 54 -2.02 -10.09 12.38
C GLY A 54 -0.58 -10.57 12.18
N ASP A 55 -0.16 -10.75 10.93
CA ASP A 55 1.23 -11.15 10.60
C ASP A 55 2.12 -9.90 10.68
N GLU A 56 2.26 -9.38 11.90
CA GLU A 56 3.19 -8.29 12.26
C GLU A 56 4.66 -8.73 12.14
N SER A 57 4.91 -10.01 11.85
CA SER A 57 6.26 -10.59 11.73
C SER A 57 6.97 -10.22 10.43
N ARG A 58 6.27 -9.72 9.41
CA ARG A 58 6.91 -9.26 8.17
C ARG A 58 7.25 -7.79 8.29
N ASP A 59 8.55 -7.49 8.22
CA ASP A 59 9.06 -6.12 8.24
C ASP A 59 8.26 -5.26 7.25
N PRO A 60 7.70 -4.12 7.70
CA PRO A 60 6.92 -3.25 6.83
C PRO A 60 7.73 -2.72 5.64
N GLN A 61 9.07 -2.71 5.77
CA GLN A 61 10.01 -2.40 4.69
C GLN A 61 10.05 -3.48 3.61
N ASP A 62 9.84 -4.75 3.96
CA ASP A 62 9.76 -5.86 3.00
C ASP A 62 8.49 -5.70 2.15
N LEU A 63 7.37 -5.41 2.81
CA LEU A 63 6.09 -5.09 2.15
C LEU A 63 6.20 -3.82 1.28
N LEU A 64 6.94 -2.80 1.73
CA LEU A 64 7.19 -1.58 0.95
C LEU A 64 8.15 -1.78 -0.23
N ARG A 65 9.02 -2.79 -0.13
CA ARG A 65 9.89 -3.22 -1.22
C ARG A 65 9.08 -3.94 -2.30
N PHE A 66 8.13 -4.80 -1.92
CA PHE A 66 7.12 -5.33 -2.84
C PHE A 66 6.26 -4.23 -3.49
N LEU A 67 6.02 -3.12 -2.79
CA LEU A 67 5.31 -1.95 -3.32
C LEU A 67 6.17 -1.07 -4.25
N SER A 68 7.49 -1.23 -4.24
CA SER A 68 8.40 -0.46 -5.09
C SER A 68 8.82 -1.21 -6.35
N ASP A 69 8.75 -2.54 -6.31
CA ASP A 69 9.02 -3.43 -7.43
C ASP A 69 7.70 -3.73 -8.15
N ASP A 70 7.19 -2.76 -8.94
CA ASP A 70 6.00 -3.01 -9.76
C ASP A 70 6.30 -4.11 -10.79
N CYS A 71 5.40 -5.12 -10.83
CA CYS A 71 5.22 -6.11 -11.91
C CYS A 71 6.10 -7.38 -11.90
N PHE A 72 5.86 -8.29 -10.96
CA PHE A 72 5.55 -9.67 -11.35
C PHE A 72 4.41 -10.17 -10.48
N ILE A 73 3.18 -9.99 -10.96
CA ILE A 73 2.30 -11.15 -10.96
C ILE A 73 3.05 -12.15 -11.84
N VAL A 74 3.80 -13.06 -11.22
CA VAL A 74 3.98 -14.37 -11.83
C VAL A 74 2.56 -14.81 -12.11
N GLY A 75 2.18 -14.80 -13.39
CA GLY A 75 1.18 -15.72 -13.86
C GLY A 75 1.60 -17.08 -13.30
N GLU A 76 0.69 -17.72 -12.58
CA GLU A 76 0.84 -19.14 -12.37
C GLU A 76 0.85 -19.79 -13.76
N GLU A 77 1.97 -20.37 -14.15
CA GLU A 77 1.98 -21.42 -15.17
C GLU A 77 3.18 -22.36 -14.94
N GLU A 78 2.84 -23.46 -14.25
CA GLU A 78 3.39 -24.85 -14.22
C GLU A 78 4.83 -25.14 -13.76
#